data_AF-A0A371PLE7-F1
#
_entry.id   AF-A0A371PLE7-F1
#
_cell.length_a   1.000
_cell.length_b   1.000
_cell.length_c   1.000
_cell.angle_alpha   90.00
_cell.angle_beta   90.00
_cell.angle_gamma   90.00
#
_symmetry.space_group_name_H-M   'P 1'
#
loop_
_entity.id
_entity.type
_entity.pdbx_description
1 polymer ?
#
loop_
_entity_poly.entity_id
_entity_poly.type
_entity_poly.pdbx_seq_one_letter_code
_entity_poly.pdbx_strand_id
1 'polypeptide(L)'
;MAVIVFTAAAVSEEVRAKLTPVFVTFHLGGEENALSSDDTKILNYKGQLFVPLRSFANEMGGSVYYTAPVNGERAKVDIYYEDDRDMTLKDKEGYVSLANLDVRFALDDSMPGINGTVKINKVVPKDRDIVISVLDSNGNTLGVSGAIQSSDPFHLPISQIKQGNIINFGTYFPYMSTPDKYTLKVEVVKKTDWAYSQGYIGTVSGAGGFNGFPLNPAIHGTNHQNKLGESTPIVVNVINIGKEDSIVITKPFTLSVEISDSNGKIIRTLTTKPFQGEILWRYGSIRTTIPWDQKDSSGKKVTKGEYQANLLTTVAEGHYKNKPDKIIKFDLLHSMQASISLLLE
;
A
#
# COMPACT_ATOMS: atom_id res chain seq x y z
N MET A 1 41.22 -43.73 34.60
CA MET A 1 39.87 -43.84 34.03
C MET A 1 39.77 -42.75 32.96
N ALA A 2 39.91 -43.12 31.69
CA ALA A 2 39.90 -42.17 30.57
C ALA A 2 38.48 -42.07 30.02
N VAL A 3 37.89 -40.88 30.06
CA VAL A 3 36.60 -40.58 29.46
C VAL A 3 36.84 -40.20 28.00
N ILE A 4 36.42 -41.07 27.08
CA ILE A 4 36.41 -40.79 25.65
C ILE A 4 35.09 -40.09 25.34
N VAL A 5 35.14 -38.81 25.03
CA VAL A 5 33.99 -38.04 24.55
C VAL A 5 33.94 -38.18 23.03
N PHE A 6 32.94 -38.89 22.51
CA PHE A 6 32.63 -38.89 21.08
C PHE A 6 31.78 -37.65 20.78
N THR A 7 32.35 -36.67 20.07
CA THR A 7 31.59 -35.63 19.41
C THR A 7 30.83 -36.28 18.24
N ALA A 8 29.52 -36.44 18.40
CA ALA A 8 28.64 -36.80 17.29
C ALA A 8 28.67 -35.64 16.28
N ALA A 9 29.42 -35.81 15.19
CA ALA A 9 29.34 -34.92 14.05
C ALA A 9 27.96 -35.12 13.42
N ALA A 10 27.06 -34.14 13.60
CA ALA A 10 25.82 -34.09 12.86
C ALA A 10 26.18 -33.90 11.38
N VAL A 11 26.11 -34.98 10.61
CA VAL A 11 26.26 -34.93 9.15
C VAL A 11 25.02 -34.23 8.61
N SER A 12 25.17 -32.96 8.23
CA SER A 12 24.15 -32.28 7.44
C SER A 12 24.06 -32.97 6.08
N GLU A 13 22.89 -33.45 5.69
CA GLU A 13 22.66 -33.98 4.35
C GLU A 13 22.74 -32.83 3.33
N GLU A 14 23.93 -32.62 2.76
CA GLU A 14 24.15 -31.62 1.74
C GLU A 14 23.57 -32.10 0.39
N VAL A 15 22.58 -31.38 -0.13
CA VAL A 15 22.05 -31.59 -1.48
C VAL A 15 22.78 -30.66 -2.45
N ARG A 16 23.54 -31.23 -3.39
CA ARG A 16 24.20 -30.47 -4.47
C ARG A 16 23.43 -30.61 -5.78
N ALA A 17 22.94 -29.49 -6.32
CA ALA A 17 22.25 -29.42 -7.60
C ALA A 17 23.00 -28.52 -8.60
N LYS A 18 22.87 -28.80 -9.90
CA LYS A 18 23.47 -28.00 -10.97
C LYS A 18 22.46 -27.00 -11.53
N LEU A 19 22.79 -25.72 -11.53
CA LEU A 19 22.05 -24.73 -12.30
C LEU A 19 22.18 -25.08 -13.79
N THR A 20 21.05 -25.37 -14.43
CA THR A 20 21.04 -25.82 -15.83
C THR A 20 20.27 -24.81 -16.66
N PRO A 21 20.85 -24.31 -17.77
CA PRO A 21 20.12 -23.47 -18.70
C PRO A 21 19.07 -24.33 -19.40
N VAL A 22 17.80 -24.09 -19.08
CA VAL A 22 16.65 -24.81 -19.64
C VAL A 22 15.59 -23.78 -19.99
N PHE A 23 14.94 -23.98 -21.13
CA PHE A 23 13.71 -23.28 -21.50
C PHE A 23 12.54 -24.18 -21.14
N VAL A 24 11.58 -23.64 -20.38
CA VAL A 24 10.33 -24.34 -20.06
C VAL A 24 9.22 -23.61 -20.80
N THR A 25 8.61 -24.27 -21.79
CA THR A 25 7.50 -23.73 -22.56
C THR A 25 6.18 -24.25 -22.01
N PHE A 26 5.22 -23.36 -21.83
CA PHE A 26 3.87 -23.59 -21.34
C PHE A 26 2.91 -23.38 -22.50
N HIS A 27 2.15 -24.42 -22.85
CA HIS A 27 1.11 -24.33 -23.87
C HIS A 27 -0.26 -24.29 -23.18
N LEU A 28 -0.85 -23.10 -23.06
CA LEU A 28 -2.05 -22.87 -22.27
C LEU A 28 -3.10 -22.12 -23.10
N GLY A 29 -4.28 -22.72 -23.26
CA GLY A 29 -5.38 -22.08 -23.99
C GLY A 29 -5.07 -21.75 -25.46
N GLY A 30 -4.03 -22.35 -26.06
CA GLY A 30 -3.56 -22.04 -27.42
C GLY A 30 -2.47 -20.97 -27.49
N GLU A 31 -2.06 -20.40 -26.35
CA GLU A 31 -0.92 -19.48 -26.24
C GLU A 31 0.33 -20.22 -25.76
N GLU A 32 1.50 -19.70 -26.16
CA GLU A 32 2.81 -20.19 -25.72
C GLU A 32 3.48 -19.16 -24.82
N ASN A 33 3.76 -19.54 -23.57
CA ASN A 33 4.58 -18.77 -22.65
C ASN A 33 5.86 -19.54 -22.33
N ALA A 34 6.96 -18.87 -21.97
CA ALA A 34 8.21 -19.55 -21.68
C ALA A 34 8.97 -18.94 -20.50
N LEU A 35 9.47 -19.81 -19.62
CA LEU A 35 10.50 -19.45 -18.66
C LEU A 35 11.87 -19.67 -19.27
N SER A 36 12.67 -18.62 -19.31
CA SER A 36 14.08 -18.68 -19.67
C SER A 36 14.94 -18.90 -18.41
N SER A 37 16.10 -19.53 -18.58
CA SER A 37 17.09 -19.65 -17.51
C SER A 37 17.75 -18.33 -17.10
N ASP A 38 17.60 -17.29 -17.92
CA ASP A 38 18.11 -15.95 -17.64
C ASP A 38 17.24 -15.25 -16.59
N ASP A 39 15.93 -15.55 -16.59
CA ASP A 39 14.95 -14.99 -15.67
C ASP A 39 14.67 -15.90 -14.46
N THR A 40 14.82 -17.22 -14.59
CA THR A 40 14.48 -18.20 -13.55
C THR A 40 15.58 -19.23 -13.33
N LYS A 41 16.00 -19.41 -12.07
CA LYS A 41 17.00 -20.43 -11.70
C LYS A 41 16.36 -21.82 -11.65
N ILE A 42 16.63 -22.64 -12.67
CA ILE A 42 16.19 -24.04 -12.74
C ILE A 42 17.33 -24.95 -12.27
N LEU A 43 17.00 -25.86 -11.35
CA LEU A 43 17.96 -26.80 -10.77
C LEU A 43 17.82 -28.17 -11.45
N ASN A 44 18.94 -28.79 -11.78
CA ASN A 44 18.99 -30.21 -12.14
C ASN A 44 19.62 -30.99 -10.99
N TYR A 45 18.87 -31.93 -10.43
CA TYR A 45 19.35 -32.85 -9.40
C TYR A 45 19.00 -34.28 -9.80
N LYS A 46 20.02 -35.14 -9.93
CA LYS A 46 19.89 -36.54 -10.34
C LYS A 46 19.10 -36.76 -11.64
N GLY A 47 19.27 -35.85 -12.62
CA GLY A 47 18.59 -35.93 -13.92
C GLY A 47 17.15 -35.43 -13.90
N GLN A 48 16.68 -34.89 -12.77
CA GLN A 48 15.36 -34.29 -12.63
C GLN A 48 15.48 -32.76 -12.61
N LEU A 49 14.61 -32.08 -13.35
CA LEU A 49 14.52 -30.64 -13.37
C LEU A 49 13.55 -30.15 -12.29
N PHE A 50 14.00 -29.19 -11.50
CA PHE A 50 13.21 -28.53 -10.47
C PHE A 50 13.02 -27.09 -10.90
N VAL A 51 11.82 -26.80 -11.39
CA VAL A 51 11.38 -25.44 -11.73
C VAL A 51 10.84 -24.82 -10.44
N PRO A 52 11.22 -23.58 -10.11
CA PRO A 52 10.63 -22.88 -8.97
C PRO A 52 9.10 -22.87 -9.09
N LEU A 53 8.44 -23.44 -8.08
CA LEU A 53 6.98 -23.64 -8.09
C LEU A 53 6.21 -22.33 -8.35
N ARG A 54 6.70 -21.20 -7.80
CA ARG A 54 6.12 -19.88 -8.05
C ARG A 54 6.18 -19.48 -9.52
N SER A 55 7.33 -19.66 -10.17
CA SER A 55 7.46 -19.38 -11.60
C SER A 55 6.52 -20.27 -12.41
N PHE A 56 6.50 -21.58 -12.12
CA PHE A 56 5.60 -22.51 -12.79
C PHE A 56 4.12 -22.13 -12.61
N ALA A 57 3.69 -21.87 -11.38
CA ALA A 57 2.31 -21.53 -11.10
C ALA A 57 1.90 -20.22 -11.78
N ASN A 58 2.73 -19.18 -11.74
CA ASN A 58 2.44 -17.90 -12.38
C ASN A 58 2.21 -18.06 -13.89
N GLU A 59 3.05 -18.84 -14.58
CA GLU A 59 2.87 -19.14 -16.01
C GLU A 59 1.57 -19.90 -16.28
N MET A 60 1.15 -20.74 -15.33
CA MET A 60 -0.12 -21.47 -15.36
C MET A 60 -1.33 -20.63 -14.93
N GLY A 61 -1.18 -19.32 -14.67
CA GLY A 61 -2.27 -18.49 -14.15
C GLY A 61 -2.65 -18.79 -12.70
N GLY A 62 -1.76 -19.42 -11.94
CA GLY A 62 -1.95 -19.71 -10.52
C GLY A 62 -1.08 -18.84 -9.61
N SER A 63 -1.38 -18.91 -8.31
CA SER A 63 -0.66 -18.23 -7.24
C SER A 63 -0.14 -19.24 -6.21
N VAL A 64 1.01 -18.95 -5.58
CA VAL A 64 1.64 -19.82 -4.58
C VAL A 64 1.79 -19.10 -3.25
N TYR A 65 1.23 -19.70 -2.21
CA TYR A 65 1.31 -19.25 -0.83
C TYR A 65 2.20 -20.19 -0.04
N TYR A 66 3.20 -19.63 0.64
CA TYR A 66 4.05 -20.37 1.57
C TYR A 66 3.76 -19.88 2.99
N THR A 67 3.41 -20.79 3.88
CA THR A 67 3.30 -20.53 5.30
C THR A 67 4.47 -21.22 6.00
N ALA A 68 5.31 -20.42 6.66
CA ALA A 68 6.42 -20.93 7.45
C ALA A 68 5.89 -21.80 8.60
N PRO A 69 6.63 -22.85 9.01
CA PRO A 69 6.24 -23.69 10.13
C PRO A 69 6.17 -22.87 11.42
N VAL A 70 5.10 -23.01 12.19
CA VAL A 70 4.93 -22.39 13.51
C VAL A 70 4.72 -23.49 14.54
N ASN A 71 5.42 -23.41 15.68
CA ASN A 71 5.22 -24.30 16.84
C ASN A 71 5.25 -25.82 16.54
N GLY A 72 6.15 -26.27 15.67
CA GLY A 72 6.31 -27.69 15.33
C GLY A 72 5.38 -28.19 14.22
N GLU A 73 4.54 -27.33 13.66
CA GLU A 73 3.81 -27.63 12.42
C GLU A 73 4.77 -27.72 11.22
N ARG A 74 4.33 -28.40 10.17
CA ARG A 74 5.08 -28.44 8.90
C ARG A 74 4.83 -27.16 8.12
N ALA A 75 5.83 -26.77 7.32
CA ALA A 75 5.62 -25.73 6.32
C ALA A 75 4.47 -26.13 5.38
N LYS A 76 3.65 -25.17 4.99
CA LYS A 76 2.51 -25.38 4.09
C LYS A 76 2.73 -24.60 2.80
N VAL A 77 2.44 -25.24 1.67
CA VAL A 77 2.40 -24.60 0.36
C VAL A 77 1.01 -24.80 -0.22
N ASP A 78 0.28 -23.71 -0.42
CA ASP A 78 -1.00 -23.71 -1.11
C ASP A 78 -0.82 -23.16 -2.52
N ILE A 79 -1.41 -23.84 -3.51
CA ILE A 79 -1.40 -23.44 -4.91
C ILE A 79 -2.85 -23.20 -5.31
N TYR A 80 -3.16 -22.00 -5.77
CA TYR A 80 -4.47 -21.66 -6.29
C TYR A 80 -4.34 -21.53 -7.81
N TYR A 81 -5.18 -22.23 -8.56
CA TYR A 81 -5.32 -22.00 -10.00
C TYR A 81 -6.42 -20.97 -10.18
N GLU A 82 -6.11 -19.84 -10.80
CA GLU A 82 -7.04 -18.73 -10.91
C GLU A 82 -7.36 -18.50 -12.39
N ASP A 83 -8.50 -19.04 -12.82
CA ASP A 83 -9.04 -18.70 -14.14
C ASP A 83 -9.77 -17.35 -14.04
N ASP A 84 -9.99 -16.68 -15.17
CA ASP A 84 -10.81 -15.45 -15.26
C ASP A 84 -12.24 -15.64 -14.70
N ARG A 85 -12.67 -16.89 -14.53
CA ARG A 85 -13.92 -17.29 -13.87
C ARG A 85 -13.91 -17.06 -12.36
N ASP A 86 -12.74 -17.14 -11.72
CA ASP A 86 -12.56 -16.97 -10.27
C ASP A 86 -12.24 -15.50 -9.90
N MET A 87 -11.89 -14.69 -10.91
CA MET A 87 -11.67 -13.24 -10.84
C MET A 87 -13.00 -12.47 -10.78
N THR A 88 -13.66 -12.55 -9.63
CA THR A 88 -15.03 -12.07 -9.43
C THR A 88 -15.16 -10.55 -9.33
N LEU A 89 -14.13 -9.85 -8.86
CA LEU A 89 -14.19 -8.41 -8.63
C LEU A 89 -13.32 -7.65 -9.62
N LYS A 90 -13.95 -6.89 -10.54
CA LYS A 90 -13.25 -6.18 -11.62
C LYS A 90 -13.42 -4.68 -11.48
N ASP A 91 -12.36 -3.92 -11.75
CA ASP A 91 -12.51 -2.46 -11.80
C ASP A 91 -13.24 -2.06 -13.09
N LYS A 92 -13.92 -0.92 -13.05
CA LYS A 92 -14.75 -0.44 -14.16
C LYS A 92 -13.96 -0.23 -15.46
N GLU A 93 -12.69 0.16 -15.37
CA GLU A 93 -11.84 0.46 -16.53
C GLU A 93 -11.05 -0.78 -17.01
N GLY A 94 -11.14 -1.89 -16.27
CA GLY A 94 -10.55 -3.18 -16.61
C GLY A 94 -9.02 -3.20 -16.51
N TYR A 95 -8.43 -2.41 -15.63
CA TYR A 95 -7.01 -2.49 -15.30
C TYR A 95 -6.68 -3.73 -14.45
N VAL A 96 -7.56 -4.12 -13.55
CA VAL A 96 -7.33 -5.16 -12.56
C VAL A 96 -8.55 -6.02 -12.29
N SER A 97 -8.31 -7.24 -11.83
CA SER A 97 -9.33 -8.12 -11.30
C SER A 97 -8.82 -8.83 -10.05
N LEU A 98 -9.71 -9.00 -9.08
CA LEU A 98 -9.40 -9.50 -7.75
C LEU A 98 -10.15 -10.81 -7.50
N ALA A 99 -9.48 -11.73 -6.82
CA ALA A 99 -10.01 -13.03 -6.40
C ALA A 99 -9.52 -13.39 -4.99
N ASN A 100 -10.03 -14.51 -4.46
CA ASN A 100 -9.55 -15.13 -3.22
C ASN A 100 -9.48 -14.16 -2.03
N LEU A 101 -10.51 -13.32 -1.89
CA LEU A 101 -10.54 -12.25 -0.91
C LEU A 101 -10.84 -12.79 0.50
N ASP A 102 -9.87 -12.66 1.41
CA ASP A 102 -10.05 -12.82 2.85
C ASP A 102 -10.24 -11.43 3.48
N VAL A 103 -11.47 -11.15 3.91
CA VAL A 103 -11.85 -9.88 4.54
C VAL A 103 -12.00 -10.08 6.03
N ARG A 104 -11.21 -9.33 6.80
CA ARG A 104 -11.26 -9.34 8.26
C ARG A 104 -11.70 -7.98 8.75
N PHE A 105 -12.91 -7.93 9.28
CA PHE A 105 -13.41 -6.80 10.06
C PHE A 105 -12.96 -6.95 11.50
N ALA A 106 -12.64 -5.84 12.14
CA ALA A 106 -12.22 -5.83 13.53
C ALA A 106 -12.63 -4.52 14.21
N LEU A 107 -13.13 -4.67 15.43
CA LEU A 107 -13.36 -3.58 16.37
C LEU A 107 -12.41 -3.68 17.58
N ASP A 108 -11.42 -4.55 17.55
CA ASP A 108 -10.41 -4.70 18.60
C ASP A 108 -9.04 -4.19 18.12
N ASP A 109 -7.96 -4.55 18.80
CA ASP A 109 -6.60 -4.12 18.45
C ASP A 109 -6.04 -4.80 17.19
N SER A 110 -6.79 -5.73 16.58
CA SER A 110 -6.43 -6.32 15.29
C SER A 110 -6.81 -5.35 14.17
N MET A 111 -5.85 -5.00 13.31
CA MET A 111 -6.12 -4.09 12.20
C MET A 111 -7.00 -4.78 11.13
N PRO A 112 -8.16 -4.21 10.76
CA PRO A 112 -8.99 -4.73 9.69
C PRO A 112 -8.23 -4.73 8.37
N GLY A 113 -8.40 -5.79 7.58
CA GLY A 113 -7.63 -5.97 6.36
C GLY A 113 -8.34 -6.82 5.33
N ILE A 114 -7.92 -6.63 4.08
CA ILE A 114 -8.33 -7.43 2.93
C ILE A 114 -7.05 -7.99 2.31
N ASN A 115 -6.96 -9.30 2.24
CA ASN A 115 -5.92 -9.99 1.50
C ASN A 115 -6.54 -10.75 0.33
N GLY A 116 -5.78 -11.00 -0.72
CA GLY A 116 -6.23 -11.83 -1.82
C GLY A 116 -5.25 -11.82 -2.98
N THR A 117 -5.75 -12.07 -4.17
CA THR A 117 -4.97 -11.97 -5.41
C THR A 117 -5.48 -10.88 -6.31
N VAL A 118 -4.56 -10.26 -7.04
CA VAL A 118 -4.86 -9.26 -8.05
C VAL A 118 -4.15 -9.64 -9.36
N LYS A 119 -4.93 -9.74 -10.42
CA LYS A 119 -4.46 -9.84 -11.81
C LYS A 119 -4.37 -8.45 -12.42
N ILE A 120 -3.22 -8.13 -13.02
CA ILE A 120 -3.00 -6.88 -13.75
C ILE A 120 -3.42 -7.08 -15.20
N ASN A 121 -4.64 -6.70 -15.55
CA ASN A 121 -5.17 -6.83 -16.91
C ASN A 121 -4.62 -5.79 -17.88
N LYS A 122 -4.24 -4.60 -17.38
CA LYS A 122 -3.60 -3.52 -18.14
C LYS A 122 -2.56 -2.82 -17.28
N VAL A 123 -1.59 -2.17 -17.93
CA VAL A 123 -0.58 -1.35 -17.23
C VAL A 123 -1.26 -0.26 -16.40
N VAL A 124 -1.13 -0.33 -15.09
CA VAL A 124 -1.69 0.65 -14.15
C VAL A 124 -0.87 1.95 -14.21
N PRO A 125 -1.49 3.11 -14.48
CA PRO A 125 -0.74 4.37 -14.55
C PRO A 125 -0.02 4.71 -13.24
N LYS A 126 1.16 5.32 -13.32
CA LYS A 126 2.01 5.61 -12.14
C LYS A 126 1.35 6.57 -11.14
N ASP A 127 0.43 7.41 -11.61
CA ASP A 127 -0.34 8.39 -10.82
C ASP A 127 -1.63 7.80 -10.23
N ARG A 128 -1.87 6.49 -10.38
CA ARG A 128 -3.04 5.80 -9.88
C ARG A 128 -2.70 4.82 -8.75
N ASP A 129 -3.66 4.64 -7.87
CA ASP A 129 -3.70 3.58 -6.86
C ASP A 129 -4.91 2.69 -7.10
N ILE A 130 -4.85 1.45 -6.61
CA ILE A 130 -6.00 0.54 -6.56
C ILE A 130 -6.48 0.48 -5.13
N VAL A 131 -7.76 0.74 -4.92
CA VAL A 131 -8.43 0.72 -3.62
C VAL A 131 -9.66 -0.18 -3.66
N ILE A 132 -10.11 -0.65 -2.49
CA ILE A 132 -11.29 -1.48 -2.34
C ILE A 132 -12.26 -0.77 -1.40
N SER A 133 -13.45 -0.48 -1.92
CA SER A 133 -14.57 0.09 -1.17
C SER A 133 -15.43 -1.05 -0.60
N VAL A 134 -15.76 -0.97 0.69
CA VAL A 134 -16.77 -1.82 1.35
C VAL A 134 -18.10 -1.08 1.29
N LEU A 135 -19.11 -1.70 0.68
CA LEU A 135 -20.43 -1.11 0.49
C LEU A 135 -21.47 -1.86 1.33
N ASP A 136 -22.44 -1.13 1.87
CA ASP A 136 -23.62 -1.71 2.52
C ASP A 136 -24.58 -2.35 1.49
N SER A 137 -25.68 -2.92 1.98
CA SER A 137 -26.72 -3.54 1.13
C SER A 137 -27.44 -2.56 0.20
N ASN A 138 -27.36 -1.25 0.48
CA ASN A 138 -27.95 -0.18 -0.33
C ASN A 138 -26.93 0.41 -1.33
N GLY A 139 -25.68 -0.07 -1.32
CA GLY A 139 -24.59 0.43 -2.14
C GLY A 139 -23.89 1.67 -1.58
N ASN A 140 -24.16 2.07 -0.34
CA ASN A 140 -23.44 3.18 0.29
C ASN A 140 -22.05 2.74 0.76
N THR A 141 -21.05 3.58 0.56
CA THR A 141 -19.69 3.33 1.04
C THR A 141 -19.63 3.37 2.56
N LEU A 142 -19.30 2.24 3.18
CA LEU A 142 -19.03 2.12 4.61
C LEU A 142 -17.57 2.44 4.94
N GLY A 143 -16.65 2.16 4.01
CA GLY A 143 -15.24 2.45 4.12
C GLY A 143 -14.51 2.17 2.82
N VAL A 144 -13.32 2.77 2.65
CA VAL A 144 -12.43 2.49 1.53
C VAL A 144 -11.08 2.09 2.10
N SER A 145 -10.43 1.09 1.50
CA SER A 145 -9.10 0.68 1.90
C SER A 145 -8.04 1.71 1.50
N GLY A 146 -6.86 1.61 2.10
CA GLY A 146 -5.65 2.15 1.49
C GLY A 146 -5.34 1.50 0.14
N ALA A 147 -4.32 2.03 -0.55
CA ALA A 147 -3.80 1.42 -1.76
C ALA A 147 -3.37 -0.03 -1.49
N ILE A 148 -3.75 -0.97 -2.35
CA ILE A 148 -3.29 -2.35 -2.23
C ILE A 148 -1.77 -2.43 -2.39
N GLN A 149 -1.15 -3.28 -1.59
CA GLN A 149 0.30 -3.48 -1.59
C GLN A 149 0.60 -4.92 -1.95
N SER A 150 1.61 -5.12 -2.81
CA SER A 150 2.11 -6.45 -3.10
C SER A 150 2.63 -7.11 -1.82
N SER A 151 2.19 -8.33 -1.56
CA SER A 151 2.71 -9.17 -0.48
C SER A 151 4.03 -9.87 -0.87
N ASP A 152 4.55 -9.59 -2.06
CA ASP A 152 5.88 -10.04 -2.49
C ASP A 152 6.97 -9.44 -1.57
N PRO A 153 8.03 -10.19 -1.21
CA PRO A 153 9.14 -9.69 -0.38
C PRO A 153 9.82 -8.41 -0.92
N PHE A 154 9.71 -8.12 -2.22
CA PHE A 154 10.26 -6.89 -2.79
C PHE A 154 9.31 -5.69 -2.73
N HIS A 155 8.05 -5.90 -2.32
CA HIS A 155 6.99 -4.88 -2.20
C HIS A 155 6.90 -3.94 -3.42
N LEU A 156 7.03 -4.50 -4.63
CA LEU A 156 6.98 -3.71 -5.85
C LEU A 156 5.67 -2.91 -5.93
N PRO A 157 5.73 -1.61 -6.24
CA PRO A 157 4.53 -0.81 -6.48
C PRO A 157 3.69 -1.45 -7.59
N ILE A 158 2.36 -1.46 -7.43
CA ILE A 158 1.47 -2.10 -8.43
C ILE A 158 1.67 -1.55 -9.84
N SER A 159 1.97 -0.25 -9.98
CA SER A 159 2.25 0.38 -11.27
C SER A 159 3.51 -0.12 -11.99
N GLN A 160 4.35 -0.93 -11.32
CA GLN A 160 5.52 -1.58 -11.89
C GLN A 160 5.28 -3.05 -12.23
N ILE A 161 4.14 -3.61 -11.84
CA ILE A 161 3.79 -5.00 -12.14
C ILE A 161 3.34 -5.10 -13.59
N LYS A 162 3.87 -6.11 -14.31
CA LYS A 162 3.59 -6.29 -15.73
C LYS A 162 2.14 -6.72 -15.92
N GLN A 163 1.56 -6.31 -17.05
CA GLN A 163 0.29 -6.84 -17.53
C GLN A 163 0.36 -8.38 -17.63
N GLY A 164 -0.74 -9.04 -17.31
CA GLY A 164 -0.89 -10.49 -17.26
C GLY A 164 -0.49 -11.11 -15.92
N ASN A 165 0.32 -10.43 -15.10
CA ASN A 165 0.78 -10.99 -13.83
C ASN A 165 -0.36 -11.05 -12.80
N ILE A 166 -0.34 -12.13 -12.03
CA ILE A 166 -1.16 -12.35 -10.85
C ILE A 166 -0.24 -12.32 -9.63
N ILE A 167 -0.58 -11.50 -8.65
CA ILE A 167 0.17 -11.38 -7.41
C ILE A 167 -0.74 -11.38 -6.20
N ASN A 168 -0.19 -11.74 -5.05
CA ASN A 168 -0.87 -11.60 -3.77
C ASN A 168 -0.80 -10.15 -3.30
N PHE A 169 -1.88 -9.66 -2.72
CA PHE A 169 -1.91 -8.34 -2.13
C PHE A 169 -2.47 -8.37 -0.72
N GLY A 170 -2.12 -7.32 0.04
CA GLY A 170 -2.79 -6.94 1.27
C GLY A 170 -3.15 -5.46 1.24
N THR A 171 -4.24 -5.10 1.91
CA THR A 171 -4.59 -3.71 2.22
C THR A 171 -5.34 -3.64 3.54
N TYR A 172 -5.39 -2.45 4.11
CA TYR A 172 -6.09 -2.16 5.35
C TYR A 172 -7.19 -1.15 5.11
N PHE A 173 -8.26 -1.24 5.90
CA PHE A 173 -9.41 -0.36 5.81
C PHE A 173 -9.90 0.04 7.21
N PRO A 174 -10.76 1.06 7.29
CA PRO A 174 -11.82 1.19 8.28
C PRO A 174 -11.80 0.34 9.55
N TYR A 175 -11.43 0.80 10.76
CA TYR A 175 -11.93 0.12 11.97
C TYR A 175 -13.46 0.21 11.97
N MET A 176 -14.11 -0.94 11.80
CA MET A 176 -15.55 -1.04 11.73
C MET A 176 -16.03 -2.44 12.14
N SER A 177 -17.24 -2.51 12.67
CA SER A 177 -17.92 -3.79 12.91
C SER A 177 -18.13 -4.51 11.59
N THR A 178 -18.11 -5.85 11.63
CA THR A 178 -18.61 -6.67 10.52
C THR A 178 -20.04 -6.25 10.19
N PRO A 179 -20.30 -5.71 8.99
CA PRO A 179 -21.67 -5.41 8.58
C PRO A 179 -22.44 -6.72 8.33
N ASP A 180 -23.74 -6.73 8.62
CA ASP A 180 -24.60 -7.91 8.40
C ASP A 180 -24.54 -8.44 6.97
N LYS A 181 -24.44 -7.51 6.01
CA LYS A 181 -24.23 -7.77 4.59
C LYS A 181 -23.35 -6.68 4.01
N TYR A 182 -22.44 -7.07 3.11
CA TYR A 182 -21.63 -6.13 2.36
C TYR A 182 -21.34 -6.63 0.96
N THR A 183 -20.94 -5.69 0.10
CA THR A 183 -20.28 -5.98 -1.17
C THR A 183 -18.96 -5.24 -1.23
N LEU A 184 -18.05 -5.72 -2.08
CA LEU A 184 -16.78 -5.06 -2.35
C LEU A 184 -16.82 -4.44 -3.74
N LYS A 185 -16.13 -3.31 -3.89
CA LYS A 185 -15.93 -2.64 -5.17
C LYS A 185 -14.46 -2.26 -5.30
N VAL A 186 -13.79 -2.73 -6.35
CA VAL A 186 -12.42 -2.32 -6.66
C VAL A 186 -12.42 -1.12 -7.59
N GLU A 187 -11.55 -0.15 -7.31
CA GLU A 187 -11.47 1.10 -8.04
C GLU A 187 -10.02 1.51 -8.29
N VAL A 188 -9.75 2.08 -9.47
CA VAL A 188 -8.45 2.66 -9.83
C VAL A 188 -8.56 4.19 -9.76
N VAL A 189 -8.03 4.76 -8.69
CA VAL A 189 -8.21 6.17 -8.32
C VAL A 189 -6.94 6.98 -8.52
N LYS A 190 -7.03 8.30 -8.73
CA LYS A 190 -5.83 9.15 -8.78
C LYS A 190 -5.24 9.29 -7.38
N LYS A 191 -3.91 9.21 -7.28
CA LYS A 191 -3.16 9.51 -6.05
C LYS A 191 -3.41 10.92 -5.52
N THR A 192 -3.80 11.84 -6.40
CA THR A 192 -4.14 13.24 -6.08
C THR A 192 -5.57 13.43 -5.59
N ASP A 193 -6.40 12.39 -5.68
CA ASP A 193 -7.72 12.39 -5.04
C ASP A 193 -7.55 12.00 -3.58
N TRP A 194 -8.54 12.32 -2.75
CA TRP A 194 -8.56 11.87 -1.36
C TRP A 194 -9.01 10.42 -1.32
N ALA A 195 -8.22 9.58 -0.66
CA ALA A 195 -8.55 8.20 -0.37
C ALA A 195 -8.47 7.95 1.13
N TYR A 196 -9.27 7.01 1.63
CA TYR A 196 -9.11 6.56 3.00
C TYR A 196 -7.82 5.76 3.16
N SER A 197 -7.25 5.83 4.34
CA SER A 197 -6.06 5.10 4.72
C SER A 197 -6.19 4.69 6.18
N GLN A 198 -6.05 3.40 6.44
CA GLN A 198 -5.95 2.82 7.78
C GLN A 198 -4.60 2.14 7.87
N GLY A 199 -3.93 2.26 9.00
CA GLY A 199 -2.61 1.66 9.16
C GLY A 199 -2.03 1.93 10.52
N TYR A 200 -0.99 1.18 10.88
CA TYR A 200 0.02 1.68 11.79
C TYR A 200 0.60 2.90 11.10
N ILE A 201 0.08 4.08 11.43
CA ILE A 201 0.69 5.35 11.02
C ILE A 201 2.03 5.29 11.73
N GLY A 202 3.03 4.83 10.98
CA GLY A 202 4.34 4.45 11.50
C GLY A 202 4.74 5.51 12.49
N THR A 203 5.05 5.06 13.71
CA THR A 203 5.45 5.87 14.86
C THR A 203 5.66 7.31 14.43
N VAL A 204 4.71 8.19 14.75
CA VAL A 204 4.91 9.62 14.52
C VAL A 204 6.01 10.03 15.51
N SER A 205 7.26 9.75 15.15
CA SER A 205 8.45 9.94 15.98
C SER A 205 8.82 11.41 15.87
N GLY A 206 8.23 12.22 16.73
CA GLY A 206 8.54 13.63 16.91
C GLY A 206 8.37 13.98 18.38
N ALA A 207 9.16 14.94 18.88
CA ALA A 207 9.28 15.27 20.30
C ALA A 207 8.03 15.89 20.97
N GLY A 208 6.83 15.70 20.42
CA GLY A 208 5.60 16.40 20.84
C GLY A 208 4.44 15.56 21.40
N GLY A 209 4.41 14.24 21.16
CA GLY A 209 3.24 13.39 21.47
C GLY A 209 1.94 13.81 20.76
N PHE A 210 0.92 12.94 20.71
CA PHE A 210 -0.40 13.19 20.08
C PHE A 210 -1.23 14.27 20.83
N ASN A 211 -0.63 15.43 21.08
CA ASN A 211 -1.21 16.54 21.81
C ASN A 211 -1.78 17.53 20.79
N GLY A 212 -2.96 17.20 20.28
CA GLY A 212 -3.71 18.03 19.33
C GLY A 212 -5.08 17.42 19.11
N PHE A 213 -6.13 18.17 19.42
CA PHE A 213 -7.52 17.74 19.31
C PHE A 213 -7.87 17.27 17.88
N PRO A 214 -8.88 16.41 17.74
CA PRO A 214 -8.79 15.02 17.25
C PRO A 214 -8.26 14.82 15.82
N LEU A 215 -8.06 15.86 15.01
CA LEU A 215 -7.52 15.75 13.65
C LEU A 215 -6.06 16.20 13.62
N ASN A 216 -5.18 15.31 13.19
CA ASN A 216 -3.76 15.59 13.09
C ASN A 216 -3.33 15.41 11.62
N PRO A 217 -2.98 16.49 10.90
CA PRO A 217 -2.46 16.32 9.57
C PRO A 217 -1.02 15.81 9.64
N ALA A 218 -0.51 15.16 8.60
CA ALA A 218 0.88 14.71 8.55
C ALA A 218 1.40 14.74 7.12
N ILE A 219 2.69 14.99 6.96
CA ILE A 219 3.39 14.91 5.67
C ILE A 219 4.39 13.76 5.69
N HIS A 220 4.40 12.96 4.62
CA HIS A 220 5.32 11.84 4.45
C HIS A 220 5.97 11.91 3.06
N GLY A 221 7.27 11.65 3.03
CA GLY A 221 7.99 11.42 1.78
C GLY A 221 7.92 9.94 1.42
N THR A 222 7.73 9.60 0.14
CA THR A 222 7.75 8.20 -0.30
C THR A 222 9.16 7.70 -0.61
N ASN A 223 10.15 8.60 -0.78
CA ASN A 223 11.54 8.26 -1.10
C ASN A 223 12.49 9.35 -0.57
N HIS A 224 13.61 8.94 0.03
CA HIS A 224 14.68 9.85 0.44
C HIS A 224 15.51 10.37 -0.74
N GLN A 225 15.35 9.82 -1.96
CA GLN A 225 16.08 10.23 -3.16
C GLN A 225 15.09 10.45 -4.30
N ASN A 226 14.83 11.71 -4.64
CA ASN A 226 13.98 12.08 -5.78
C ASN A 226 14.89 12.46 -6.94
N LYS A 227 14.62 11.92 -8.13
CA LYS A 227 15.42 12.20 -9.32
C LYS A 227 15.13 13.60 -9.86
N LEU A 228 16.18 14.36 -10.16
CA LEU A 228 16.04 15.71 -10.71
C LEU A 228 15.30 15.70 -12.05
N GLY A 229 14.30 16.58 -12.18
CA GLY A 229 13.44 16.72 -13.35
C GLY A 229 12.25 15.76 -13.41
N GLU A 230 12.10 14.86 -12.45
CA GLU A 230 10.90 14.02 -12.29
C GLU A 230 9.94 14.62 -11.25
N SER A 231 8.67 14.23 -11.30
CA SER A 231 7.70 14.70 -10.30
C SER A 231 8.02 14.09 -8.93
N THR A 232 8.18 14.93 -7.91
CA THR A 232 8.37 14.52 -6.51
C THR A 232 7.01 14.38 -5.84
N PRO A 233 6.55 13.16 -5.49
CA PRO A 233 5.28 12.98 -4.79
C PRO A 233 5.41 13.35 -3.30
N ILE A 234 4.53 14.22 -2.83
CA ILE A 234 4.43 14.58 -1.41
C ILE A 234 3.12 14.02 -0.87
N VAL A 235 3.20 13.09 0.07
CA VAL A 235 2.01 12.47 0.67
C VAL A 235 1.55 13.31 1.85
N VAL A 236 0.26 13.63 1.89
CA VAL A 236 -0.37 14.36 2.98
C VAL A 236 -1.52 13.54 3.52
N ASN A 237 -1.59 13.40 4.84
CA ASN A 237 -2.64 12.70 5.55
C ASN A 237 -3.37 13.64 6.52
N VAL A 238 -4.62 13.34 6.85
CA VAL A 238 -5.34 13.88 8.01
C VAL A 238 -5.89 12.72 8.81
N ILE A 239 -5.47 12.63 10.06
CA ILE A 239 -5.65 11.46 10.90
C ILE A 239 -6.62 11.82 12.01
N ASN A 240 -7.70 11.04 12.17
CA ASN A 240 -8.54 11.13 13.34
C ASN A 240 -7.94 10.28 14.47
N ILE A 241 -7.25 10.95 15.39
CA ILE A 241 -6.69 10.35 16.61
C ILE A 241 -7.72 10.31 17.75
N GLY A 242 -8.95 10.77 17.49
CA GLY A 242 -10.08 10.63 18.38
C GLY A 242 -10.37 9.16 18.66
N LYS A 243 -10.61 8.86 19.94
CA LYS A 243 -10.88 7.49 20.41
C LYS A 243 -12.36 7.12 20.37
N GLU A 244 -13.24 8.10 20.23
CA GLU A 244 -14.66 7.93 20.54
C GLU A 244 -15.59 8.05 19.33
N ASP A 245 -15.23 8.82 18.29
CA ASP A 245 -16.15 9.04 17.18
C ASP A 245 -15.48 9.53 15.89
N SER A 246 -16.15 9.25 14.77
CA SER A 246 -15.80 9.76 13.45
C SER A 246 -16.08 11.25 13.39
N ILE A 247 -15.37 11.94 12.50
CA ILE A 247 -15.55 13.38 12.28
C ILE A 247 -16.05 13.60 10.86
N VAL A 248 -17.18 14.28 10.73
CA VAL A 248 -17.75 14.67 9.44
C VAL A 248 -17.36 16.12 9.16
N ILE A 249 -16.55 16.31 8.14
CA ILE A 249 -16.13 17.61 7.63
C ILE A 249 -17.26 18.19 6.80
N THR A 250 -17.83 19.30 7.27
CA THR A 250 -19.02 19.92 6.66
C THR A 250 -18.67 21.02 5.67
N LYS A 251 -17.50 21.64 5.81
CA LYS A 251 -16.97 22.61 4.84
C LYS A 251 -15.71 22.06 4.18
N PRO A 252 -15.61 22.13 2.84
CA PRO A 252 -14.40 21.73 2.15
C PRO A 252 -13.17 22.47 2.68
N PHE A 253 -12.11 21.75 3.04
CA PHE A 253 -10.82 22.34 3.42
C PHE A 253 -9.69 21.85 2.52
N THR A 254 -8.64 22.66 2.41
CA THR A 254 -7.41 22.32 1.69
C THR A 254 -6.23 22.39 2.64
N LEU A 255 -5.22 21.56 2.37
CA LEU A 255 -3.91 21.66 3.02
C LEU A 255 -2.90 22.28 2.06
N SER A 256 -2.04 23.13 2.59
CA SER A 256 -0.97 23.76 1.84
C SER A 256 0.39 23.27 2.33
N VAL A 257 1.31 23.03 1.40
CA VAL A 257 2.69 22.61 1.67
C VAL A 257 3.63 23.66 1.10
N GLU A 258 4.42 24.30 1.95
CA GLU A 258 5.51 25.17 1.57
C GLU A 258 6.77 24.37 1.34
N ILE A 259 7.47 24.64 0.25
CA ILE A 259 8.76 24.08 -0.07
C ILE A 259 9.78 25.19 0.06
N SER A 260 10.82 24.98 0.86
CA SER A 260 11.95 25.90 1.02
C SER A 260 13.26 25.24 0.61
N ASP A 261 14.21 26.06 0.14
CA ASP A 261 15.59 25.63 -0.09
C ASP A 261 16.37 25.45 1.23
N SER A 262 17.65 25.06 1.13
CA SER A 262 18.55 24.87 2.27
C SER A 262 18.81 26.14 3.10
N ASN A 263 18.51 27.33 2.56
CA ASN A 263 18.61 28.60 3.27
C ASN A 263 17.30 29.01 3.94
N GLY A 264 16.27 28.16 3.87
CA GLY A 264 14.92 28.45 4.39
C GLY A 264 14.12 29.40 3.50
N LYS A 265 14.59 29.73 2.29
CA LYS A 265 13.82 30.56 1.37
C LYS A 265 12.70 29.73 0.76
N ILE A 266 11.46 30.17 0.92
CA ILE A 266 10.29 29.54 0.28
C ILE A 266 10.41 29.69 -1.25
N ILE A 267 10.36 28.57 -1.96
CA ILE A 267 10.44 28.53 -3.42
C ILE A 267 9.11 28.16 -4.05
N ARG A 268 8.23 27.44 -3.35
CA ARG A 268 6.94 27.00 -3.87
C ARG A 268 5.94 26.76 -2.73
N THR A 269 4.67 27.01 -2.99
CA THR A 269 3.56 26.52 -2.16
C THR A 269 2.66 25.66 -3.04
N LEU A 270 2.31 24.47 -2.55
CA LEU A 270 1.42 23.54 -3.21
C LEU A 270 0.16 23.36 -2.36
N THR A 271 -0.95 22.97 -2.98
CA THR A 271 -2.23 22.83 -2.29
C THR A 271 -2.91 21.53 -2.71
N THR A 272 -3.51 20.82 -1.74
CA THR A 272 -4.31 19.63 -2.03
C THR A 272 -5.60 19.99 -2.77
N LYS A 273 -6.27 18.99 -3.34
CA LYS A 273 -7.70 19.14 -3.63
C LYS A 273 -8.48 19.40 -2.34
N PRO A 274 -9.64 20.10 -2.41
CA PRO A 274 -10.49 20.25 -1.25
C PRO A 274 -11.02 18.88 -0.78
N PHE A 275 -11.05 18.66 0.53
CA PHE A 275 -11.69 17.50 1.15
C PHE A 275 -12.97 17.90 1.88
N GLN A 276 -14.03 17.13 1.68
CA GLN A 276 -15.25 17.15 2.45
C GLN A 276 -15.75 15.72 2.61
N GLY A 277 -16.17 15.31 3.81
CA GLY A 277 -16.58 13.94 4.08
C GLY A 277 -16.25 13.47 5.50
N GLU A 278 -16.45 12.19 5.76
CA GLU A 278 -16.19 11.57 7.06
C GLU A 278 -14.72 11.13 7.17
N ILE A 279 -14.08 11.40 8.31
CA ILE A 279 -12.78 10.85 8.71
C ILE A 279 -13.05 9.90 9.88
N LEU A 280 -12.89 8.61 9.61
CA LEU A 280 -13.31 7.53 10.49
C LEU A 280 -12.47 7.51 11.77
N TRP A 281 -13.06 7.11 12.89
CA TRP A 281 -12.39 7.07 14.20
C TRP A 281 -11.30 6.00 14.30
N ARG A 282 -10.57 6.00 15.42
CA ARG A 282 -9.52 5.02 15.75
C ARG A 282 -8.37 4.99 14.75
N TYR A 283 -7.72 6.14 14.56
CA TYR A 283 -6.61 6.30 13.61
C TYR A 283 -7.03 6.10 12.14
N GLY A 284 -8.32 6.22 11.84
CA GLY A 284 -8.77 6.40 10.47
C GLY A 284 -8.16 7.69 9.93
N SER A 285 -7.63 7.62 8.70
CA SER A 285 -7.05 8.77 8.05
C SER A 285 -7.57 8.91 6.63
N ILE A 286 -7.52 10.13 6.14
CA ILE A 286 -7.63 10.43 4.72
C ILE A 286 -6.24 10.80 4.22
N ARG A 287 -5.93 10.39 2.99
CA ARG A 287 -4.63 10.53 2.36
C ARG A 287 -4.79 11.10 0.96
N THR A 288 -3.85 11.95 0.57
CA THR A 288 -3.69 12.37 -0.82
C THR A 288 -2.21 12.60 -1.14
N THR A 289 -1.89 12.73 -2.42
CA THR A 289 -0.54 13.03 -2.91
C THR A 289 -0.56 14.33 -3.70
N ILE A 290 0.36 15.23 -3.37
CA ILE A 290 0.61 16.45 -4.12
C ILE A 290 1.88 16.26 -4.96
N PRO A 291 1.81 16.29 -6.30
CA PRO A 291 3.00 16.23 -7.13
C PRO A 291 3.70 17.59 -7.16
N TRP A 292 4.98 17.63 -6.81
CA TRP A 292 5.84 18.77 -7.09
C TRP A 292 6.62 18.53 -8.38
N ASP A 293 6.44 19.41 -9.37
CA ASP A 293 7.14 19.33 -10.66
C ASP A 293 8.58 19.87 -10.63
N GLN A 294 9.13 20.06 -9.42
CA GLN A 294 10.48 20.58 -9.17
C GLN A 294 10.74 21.96 -9.80
N LYS A 295 9.70 22.80 -9.81
CA LYS A 295 9.81 24.22 -10.18
C LYS A 295 9.51 25.13 -9.00
N ASP A 296 10.10 26.32 -9.05
CA ASP A 296 9.78 27.41 -8.15
C ASP A 296 8.45 28.10 -8.52
N SER A 297 8.09 29.16 -7.79
CA SER A 297 6.88 29.95 -8.02
C SER A 297 6.87 30.69 -9.36
N SER A 298 8.04 30.93 -9.98
CA SER A 298 8.18 31.53 -11.31
C SER A 298 8.11 30.51 -12.45
N GLY A 299 8.07 29.21 -12.14
CA GLY A 299 8.10 28.13 -13.12
C GLY A 299 9.52 27.76 -13.59
N LYS A 300 10.56 28.29 -12.94
CA LYS A 300 11.94 27.89 -13.21
C LYS A 300 12.24 26.59 -12.49
N LYS A 301 12.92 25.66 -13.17
CA LYS A 301 13.41 24.42 -12.54
C LYS A 301 14.37 24.74 -11.40
N VAL A 302 14.20 24.05 -10.29
CA VAL A 302 15.10 24.15 -9.15
C VAL A 302 16.37 23.33 -9.41
N THR A 303 17.43 23.58 -8.64
CA THR A 303 18.71 22.87 -8.78
C THR A 303 18.73 21.58 -7.95
N LYS A 304 19.69 20.70 -8.25
CA LYS A 304 20.04 19.60 -7.33
C LYS A 304 20.33 20.17 -5.93
N GLY A 305 19.88 19.49 -4.88
CA GLY A 305 20.10 19.91 -3.50
C GLY A 305 19.04 19.41 -2.52
N GLU A 306 19.17 19.86 -1.28
CA GLU A 306 18.23 19.59 -0.20
C GLU A 306 17.17 20.69 -0.13
N TYR A 307 15.94 20.26 0.08
CA TYR A 307 14.77 21.11 0.28
C TYR A 307 13.99 20.61 1.49
N GLN A 308 13.19 21.49 2.10
CA GLN A 308 12.26 21.12 3.15
C GLN A 308 10.83 21.37 2.67
N ALA A 309 9.95 20.39 2.83
CA ALA A 309 8.52 20.57 2.65
C ALA A 309 7.86 20.69 4.02
N ASN A 310 7.13 21.77 4.25
CA ASN A 310 6.45 22.10 5.50
C ASN A 310 4.95 22.23 5.25
N LEU A 311 4.14 21.48 6.01
CA LEU A 311 2.71 21.61 6.02
C LEU A 311 2.30 22.87 6.77
N LEU A 312 1.49 23.71 6.13
CA LEU A 312 0.91 24.89 6.76
C LEU A 312 -0.31 24.52 7.60
N THR A 313 -0.44 25.21 8.72
CA THR A 313 -1.66 25.19 9.54
C THR A 313 -2.88 25.56 8.70
N THR A 314 -3.98 24.85 8.94
CA THR A 314 -5.30 25.23 8.46
C THR A 314 -6.34 24.92 9.53
N VAL A 315 -7.58 25.35 9.29
CA VAL A 315 -8.74 25.02 10.12
C VAL A 315 -9.72 24.21 9.29
N ALA A 316 -10.16 23.08 9.82
CA ALA A 316 -11.28 22.32 9.25
C ALA A 316 -12.55 22.59 10.08
N GLU A 317 -13.72 22.63 9.43
CA GLU A 317 -15.00 22.77 10.11
C GLU A 317 -15.84 21.51 9.90
N GLY A 318 -16.37 20.98 11.00
CA GLY A 318 -17.14 19.73 10.97
C GLY A 318 -17.85 19.45 12.30
N HIS A 319 -18.29 18.22 12.48
CA HIS A 319 -18.87 17.74 13.74
C HIS A 319 -18.50 16.29 14.01
N TYR A 320 -18.66 15.84 15.25
CA TYR A 320 -18.64 14.42 15.57
C TYR A 320 -19.91 13.77 15.03
N LYS A 321 -19.80 12.57 14.44
CA LYS A 321 -20.93 11.87 13.79
C LYS A 321 -22.10 11.65 14.74
N ASN A 322 -21.85 11.44 16.03
CA ASN A 322 -22.86 11.27 17.08
C ASN A 322 -23.44 12.59 17.63
N LYS A 323 -22.91 13.75 17.23
CA LYS A 323 -23.35 15.09 17.65
C LYS A 323 -23.45 16.04 16.45
N PRO A 324 -24.35 15.76 15.48
CA PRO A 324 -24.41 16.50 14.21
C PRO A 324 -24.72 18.00 14.38
N ASP A 325 -25.44 18.37 15.43
CA ASP A 325 -25.85 19.76 15.69
C ASP A 325 -24.73 20.64 16.25
N LYS A 326 -23.59 20.04 16.65
CA LYS A 326 -22.47 20.76 17.26
C LYS A 326 -21.33 20.93 16.25
N ILE A 327 -21.34 22.05 15.53
CA ILE A 327 -20.25 22.43 14.65
C ILE A 327 -19.00 22.83 15.46
N ILE A 328 -17.86 22.28 15.08
CA ILE A 328 -16.55 22.44 15.72
C ILE A 328 -15.57 22.93 14.65
N LYS A 329 -14.70 23.86 15.04
CA LYS A 329 -13.51 24.22 14.27
C LYS A 329 -12.33 23.41 14.81
N PHE A 330 -11.82 22.51 13.97
CA PHE A 330 -10.64 21.71 14.25
C PHE A 330 -9.43 22.51 13.78
N ASP A 331 -8.72 23.08 14.75
CA ASP A 331 -7.43 23.69 14.49
C ASP A 331 -6.39 22.60 14.25
N LEU A 332 -5.72 22.65 13.11
CA LEU A 332 -4.68 21.70 12.74
C LEU A 332 -3.26 22.22 13.09
N LEU A 333 -3.17 23.28 13.90
CA LEU A 333 -1.93 23.80 14.48
C LEU A 333 -1.24 22.71 15.32
N HIS A 334 0.05 22.48 15.04
CA HIS A 334 0.96 21.57 15.76
C HIS A 334 0.90 20.07 15.39
N SER A 335 0.79 19.78 14.10
CA SER A 335 1.12 18.44 13.59
C SER A 335 2.57 18.04 13.89
N MET A 336 2.75 16.84 14.44
CA MET A 336 4.05 16.28 14.86
C MET A 336 4.97 15.84 13.70
N GLN A 337 4.45 15.80 12.49
CA GLN A 337 5.21 15.58 11.26
C GLN A 337 4.70 16.58 10.22
N ALA A 338 4.82 17.86 10.56
CA ALA A 338 4.54 18.95 9.64
C ALA A 338 5.69 19.21 8.68
N SER A 339 6.79 18.44 8.71
CA SER A 339 7.86 18.64 7.74
C SER A 339 8.61 17.37 7.35
N ILE A 340 9.10 17.35 6.11
CA ILE A 340 9.98 16.31 5.56
C ILE A 340 11.11 16.96 4.76
N SER A 341 12.28 16.32 4.77
CA SER A 341 13.38 16.68 3.89
C SER A 341 13.23 16.00 2.54
N LEU A 342 13.51 16.75 1.48
CA LEU A 342 13.46 16.30 0.09
C LEU A 342 14.87 16.49 -0.50
N LEU A 343 15.55 15.39 -0.79
CA LEU A 343 16.81 15.42 -1.54
C LEU A 343 16.51 15.19 -3.02
N LEU A 344 16.94 16.15 -3.86
CA LEU A 344 16.92 16.02 -5.31
C LEU A 344 18.31 15.62 -5.80
N GLU A 345 18.42 14.50 -6.52
CA GLU A 345 19.69 13.98 -7.04
C GLU A 345 19.83 13.99 -8.56
#